data_AF-A0A377M4T6-F1
#
_entry.id   AF-A0A377M4T6-F1
#
_cell.length_a   1.000
_cell.length_b   1.000
_cell.length_c   1.000
_cell.angle_alpha   90.00
_cell.angle_beta   90.00
_cell.angle_gamma   90.00
#
_symmetry.space_group_name_H-M   'P 1'
#
loop_
_entity.id
_entity.type
_entity.pdbx_description
1 polymer ?
#
loop_
_entity_poly.entity_id
_entity_poly.type
_entity_poly.pdbx_seq_one_letter_code
_entity_poly.pdbx_strand_id
1 'polypeptide(L)' 'MFTTASLIGSSDMLCIMPSRLYHLLRKCWPLESIPLSQLNAESIEISLHYNKLSLRDPVLENVIRIIRQAF' A
#
# COMPACT_ATOMS: atom_id res chain seq x y z
N MET A 1 -8.85 3.05 -3.75
CA MET A 1 -7.76 2.39 -4.50
C MET A 1 -8.23 1.24 -5.39
N PHE A 2 -9.21 0.43 -4.97
CA PHE A 2 -9.80 -0.56 -5.88
C PHE A 2 -10.47 0.08 -7.11
N THR A 3 -11.16 1.21 -6.91
CA THR A 3 -11.73 2.03 -7.99
C THR A 3 -10.68 2.61 -8.93
N THR A 4 -9.51 3.01 -8.43
CA THR A 4 -8.42 3.50 -9.30
C THR A 4 -7.82 2.37 -10.12
N ALA A 5 -7.62 1.19 -9.52
CA ALA A 5 -7.15 0.00 -10.26
C ALA A 5 -8.12 -0.43 -11.35
N SER A 6 -9.43 -0.44 -11.07
CA SER A 6 -10.44 -0.78 -12.07
C SER A 6 -10.49 0.22 -13.20
N LEU A 7 -10.38 1.52 -12.89
CA LEU A 7 -10.36 2.57 -13.89
C LEU A 7 -9.12 2.47 -14.80
N ILE A 8 -7.93 2.31 -14.21
CA ILE A 8 -6.68 2.14 -14.96
C ILE A 8 -6.73 0.88 -15.83
N GLY A 9 -7.16 -0.24 -15.27
CA GLY A 9 -7.20 -1.52 -15.99
C GLY A 9 -8.23 -1.58 -17.12
N SER A 10 -9.11 -0.58 -17.25
CA SER A 10 -10.13 -0.49 -18.30
C SER A 10 -10.00 0.75 -19.18
N SER A 11 -8.90 1.50 -19.11
CA SER A 11 -8.70 2.72 -19.91
C SER A 11 -7.22 2.97 -20.21
N ASP A 12 -6.92 4.00 -20.99
CA ASP A 12 -5.53 4.40 -21.32
C ASP A 12 -4.89 5.32 -20.24
N MET A 13 -5.30 5.19 -18.98
CA MET A 13 -4.80 6.05 -17.91
C MET A 13 -3.51 5.50 -17.32
N LEU A 14 -2.60 6.40 -16.94
CA LEU A 14 -1.41 6.08 -16.18
C LEU A 14 -1.55 6.57 -14.74
N CYS A 15 -0.91 5.86 -13.81
CA CYS A 15 -0.95 6.19 -12.39
C CYS A 15 0.41 5.91 -11.75
N ILE A 16 0.82 6.80 -10.84
CA ILE A 16 1.93 6.57 -9.93
C ILE A 16 1.33 5.99 -8.64
N MET A 17 1.86 4.85 -8.19
CA MET A 17 1.43 4.23 -6.95
C MET A 17 2.59 3.53 -6.22
N PRO A 18 2.50 3.35 -4.89
CA PRO A 18 3.49 2.57 -4.16
C PRO A 18 3.60 1.14 -4.70
N SER A 19 4.83 0.62 -4.78
CA SER A 19 5.11 -0.70 -5.34
C SER A 19 4.32 -1.82 -4.67
N ARG A 20 4.17 -1.79 -3.34
CA ARG A 20 3.39 -2.78 -2.58
C ARG A 20 1.92 -2.81 -2.99
N LEU A 21 1.35 -1.64 -3.26
CA LEU A 21 -0.03 -1.52 -3.70
C LEU A 21 -0.23 -2.07 -5.11
N TYR A 22 0.70 -1.78 -6.04
CA TYR A 22 0.68 -2.37 -7.39
C TYR A 22 0.66 -3.90 -7.33
N HIS A 23 1.53 -4.52 -6.52
CA HIS A 23 1.59 -5.98 -6.37
C HIS A 23 0.31 -6.59 -5.80
N LEU A 24 -0.43 -5.85 -4.97
CA LEU A 24 -1.74 -6.27 -4.49
C LEU A 24 -2.79 -6.19 -5.60
N LEU A 25 -2.89 -5.03 -6.28
CA LEU A 25 -3.96 -4.76 -7.23
C LEU A 25 -3.81 -5.53 -8.55
N ARG A 26 -2.58 -5.79 -9.02
CA ARG A 26 -2.35 -6.57 -10.24
C ARG A 26 -2.85 -8.03 -10.17
N LYS A 27 -3.19 -8.51 -8.97
CA LYS A 27 -3.81 -9.85 -8.80
C LYS A 27 -5.28 -9.86 -9.24
N CYS A 28 -5.91 -8.69 -9.30
CA CYS A 28 -7.34 -8.54 -9.55
C CYS A 28 -7.64 -7.73 -10.82
N TRP A 29 -6.69 -6.94 -11.31
CA TRP A 29 -6.81 -6.14 -12.54
C TRP A 29 -5.60 -6.34 -13.46
N PRO A 30 -5.77 -6.21 -14.79
CA PRO A 30 -4.70 -6.38 -15.77
C PRO A 30 -3.77 -5.15 -15.79
N LEU A 31 -3.09 -4.90 -14.67
CA LEU A 31 -2.19 -3.77 -14.51
C LEU A 31 -0.76 -4.16 -14.94
N GLU A 32 -0.12 -3.27 -15.67
CA GLU A 32 1.28 -3.38 -16.05
C GLU A 32 2.13 -2.25 -15.44
N SER A 33 3.39 -2.56 -15.15
CA SER A 33 4.35 -1.58 -14.63
C SER A 33 5.23 -1.05 -15.74
N ILE A 34 5.29 0.27 -15.88
CA ILE A 34 6.19 0.95 -16.82
C ILE A 34 7.43 1.43 -16.05
N PRO A 35 8.65 1.05 -16.44
CA PRO A 35 9.86 1.49 -15.74
C PRO A 35 10.08 3.00 -15.94
N LEU A 36 10.12 3.74 -14.83
CA LEU A 36 10.42 5.17 -14.81
C LEU A 36 11.51 5.44 -13.75
N SER A 37 12.78 5.49 -14.21
CA SER A 37 13.95 5.59 -13.35
C SER A 37 13.96 6.81 -12.42
N GLN A 38 13.29 7.90 -12.82
CA GLN A 38 13.17 9.14 -12.05
C GLN A 38 12.36 8.96 -10.76
N LEU A 39 11.38 8.06 -10.73
CA LEU A 39 10.53 7.82 -9.55
C LEU A 39 11.04 6.68 -8.66
N ASN A 40 11.88 5.79 -9.20
CA ASN A 40 12.35 4.61 -8.48
C ASN A 40 13.30 4.95 -7.30
N ALA A 41 13.80 6.18 -7.22
CA ALA A 41 14.59 6.67 -6.10
C ALA A 41 13.73 7.23 -4.95
N GLU A 42 12.44 7.47 -5.19
CA GLU A 42 11.54 8.03 -4.19
C GLU A 42 10.96 6.91 -3.32
N SER A 43 11.04 7.10 -2.00
CA SER A 43 10.42 6.19 -1.03
C SER A 43 9.38 6.95 -0.23
N ILE A 44 8.22 6.34 -0.03
CA ILE A 44 7.16 6.89 0.81
C ILE A 44 7.29 6.19 2.17
N GLU A 45 7.62 6.95 3.21
CA GLU A 45 7.61 6.46 4.58
C GLU A 45 6.16 6.19 5.01
N ILE A 46 5.90 5.01 5.56
CA ILE A 46 4.59 4.64 6.09
C ILE A 46 4.73 4.39 7.59
N SER A 47 4.02 5.19 8.39
CA SER A 47 4.03 5.12 9.85
C SER A 47 2.71 4.60 10.40
N LEU A 48 2.78 3.77 11.43
CA LEU A 48 1.63 3.33 12.21
C LEU A 48 1.41 4.27 13.40
N HIS A 49 0.28 4.96 13.43
CA HIS A 49 -0.09 5.86 14.53
C HIS A 49 -1.10 5.20 15.46
N TYR A 50 -0.78 5.13 16.75
CA TYR A 50 -1.67 4.63 17.80
C TYR A 50 -1.49 5.42 19.09
N ASN A 51 -2.52 5.44 19.93
CA ASN A 51 -2.47 6.10 21.22
C ASN A 51 -1.60 5.28 22.19
N LYS A 52 -0.80 5.92 23.05
CA LYS A 52 -0.05 5.22 24.11
C LYS A 52 -0.95 4.37 25.00
N LEU A 53 -2.19 4.80 25.23
CA LEU A 53 -3.19 4.05 26.01
C LEU A 53 -3.64 2.76 25.31
N SER A 54 -3.51 2.67 23.98
CA SER A 54 -3.82 1.46 23.21
C SER A 54 -2.96 0.26 23.60
N LEU A 55 -1.77 0.49 24.15
CA LEU A 55 -0.89 -0.57 24.64
C LEU A 55 -1.36 -1.19 25.97
N ARG A 56 -2.39 -0.64 26.61
CA ARG A 56 -2.96 -1.20 27.84
C ARG A 56 -3.99 -2.29 27.56
N ASP A 57 -4.52 -2.34 26.34
CA ASP A 57 -5.40 -3.40 25.88
C ASP A 57 -4.56 -4.49 25.20
N PRO A 58 -4.48 -5.72 25.76
CA PRO A 58 -3.67 -6.80 25.20
C PRO A 58 -4.05 -7.17 23.77
N VAL A 59 -5.32 -7.01 23.39
CA VAL A 59 -5.79 -7.30 22.03
C VAL A 59 -5.22 -6.26 21.08
N LEU A 60 -5.30 -4.98 21.44
CA LEU A 60 -4.84 -3.90 20.59
C LEU A 60 -3.31 -3.85 20.50
N GLU A 61 -2.60 -4.13 21.60
CA GLU A 61 -1.16 -4.33 21.59
C GLU A 61 -0.74 -5.44 20.61
N ASN A 62 -1.45 -6.58 20.65
CA ASN A 62 -1.18 -7.69 19.75
C ASN A 62 -1.45 -7.33 18.28
N VAL A 63 -2.52 -6.59 17.98
CA VAL A 63 -2.80 -6.09 16.63
C VAL A 63 -1.69 -5.17 16.13
N ILE A 64 -1.27 -4.20 16.95
CA ILE A 64 -0.16 -3.27 16.62
C ILE A 64 1.12 -4.07 16.31
N ARG A 65 1.44 -5.08 17.13
CA ARG A 65 2.60 -5.94 16.94
C ARG A 65 2.54 -6.70 15.62
N ILE A 66 1.40 -7.29 15.28
CA ILE A 66 1.21 -8.03 14.02
C ILE A 66 1.35 -7.09 12.82
N ILE A 67 0.74 -5.90 12.86
CA ILE A 67 0.85 -4.91 11.78
C ILE A 67 2.33 -4.53 11.55
N ARG A 68 3.09 -4.28 12.62
CA ARG A 68 4.53 -3.96 12.53
C ARG A 68 5.40 -5.09 12.00
N GLN A 69 4.95 -6.34 12.07
CA GLN A 69 5.68 -7.50 11.55
C GLN A 69 5.31 -7.79 10.08
N ALA A 70 4.09 -7.46 9.68
CA ALA A 70 3.57 -7.76 8.35
C ALA A 70 3.92 -6.69 7.28
N PHE A 71 4.18 -5.44 7.71
CA PHE A 71 4.38 -4.28 6.84
C PHE A 71 5.66 -3.53 7.17
#